data_AF-A0A1R1YBT4-F1
#
_entry.id   AF-A0A1R1YBT4-F1
#
_cell.length_a   1.000
_cell.length_b   1.000
_cell.length_c   1.000
_cell.angle_alpha   90.00
_cell.angle_beta   90.00
_cell.angle_gamma   90.00
#
_symmetry.space_group_name_H-M   'P 1'
#
loop_
_entity.id
_entity.type
_entity.pdbx_description
1 polymer ?
#
loop_
_entity_poly.entity_id
_entity_poly.type
_entity_poly.pdbx_seq_one_letter_code
_entity_poly.pdbx_strand_id
1 'polypeptide(L)'
;MYGFGDSLDTNMDSAKLLEEILIDYINNICVQTALVAGRRSKVTVDDFKFCLRKDPKKLARIEELISANKEIENARKMFKEDDGLENDDKKRK
;
A
#
# COMPACT_ATOMS: atom_id res chain seq x y z
N MET A 1 -9.78 -14.46 4.98
CA MET A 1 -10.01 -15.90 4.75
C MET A 1 -11.26 -16.10 3.88
N TYR A 2 -12.45 -15.68 4.32
CA TYR A 2 -13.70 -15.73 3.52
C TYR A 2 -13.58 -15.21 2.06
N GLY A 3 -12.94 -14.05 1.83
CA GLY A 3 -12.76 -13.48 0.49
C GLY A 3 -11.91 -14.32 -0.48
N PHE A 4 -11.23 -15.37 0.02
CA PHE A 4 -10.50 -16.34 -0.79
C PHE A 4 -11.21 -17.71 -0.84
N GLY A 5 -12.48 -17.78 -0.43
CA GLY A 5 -13.33 -18.97 -0.51
C GLY A 5 -13.49 -19.76 0.79
N ASP A 6 -13.01 -19.23 1.93
CA ASP A 6 -13.26 -19.85 3.24
C ASP A 6 -14.70 -19.62 3.73
N SER A 7 -15.10 -20.25 4.84
CA SER A 7 -16.41 -20.02 5.48
C SER A 7 -16.51 -18.63 6.13
N LEU A 8 -17.77 -18.14 6.24
CA LEU A 8 -18.09 -16.92 6.97
C LEU A 8 -17.64 -17.00 8.43
N ASP A 9 -17.96 -18.12 9.08
CA ASP A 9 -17.43 -18.48 10.40
C ASP A 9 -16.09 -19.17 10.21
N THR A 10 -15.02 -18.38 10.14
CA THR A 10 -13.64 -18.86 10.01
C THR A 10 -13.19 -19.52 11.31
N ASN A 11 -12.48 -20.64 11.21
CA ASN A 11 -11.88 -21.30 12.36
C ASN A 11 -10.81 -20.39 13.02
N MET A 12 -10.97 -20.11 14.31
CA MET A 12 -10.09 -19.20 15.05
C MET A 12 -8.65 -19.67 15.16
N ASP A 13 -8.39 -20.97 15.24
CA ASP A 13 -7.03 -21.50 15.32
C ASP A 13 -6.32 -21.38 13.96
N SER A 14 -7.06 -21.59 12.87
CA SER A 14 -6.53 -21.35 11.51
C SER A 14 -6.25 -19.87 11.27
N ALA A 15 -7.09 -18.97 11.78
CA ALA A 15 -6.88 -17.54 11.69
C ALA A 15 -5.62 -17.08 12.45
N LYS A 16 -5.40 -17.58 13.67
CA LYS A 16 -4.20 -17.31 14.46
C LYS A 16 -2.93 -17.82 13.79
N LEU A 17 -2.96 -19.04 13.27
CA LEU A 17 -1.83 -19.59 12.54
C LEU A 17 -1.52 -18.75 11.29
N LEU A 18 -2.54 -18.31 10.56
CA LEU A 18 -2.36 -17.45 9.41
C LEU A 18 -1.73 -16.10 9.79
N GLU A 19 -2.10 -15.53 10.95
CA GLU A 19 -1.48 -14.32 11.49
C GLU A 19 0.02 -14.53 11.74
N GLU A 20 0.41 -15.62 12.39
CA GLU A 20 1.82 -15.93 12.64
C GLU A 20 2.62 -16.08 11.33
N ILE A 21 2.07 -16.81 10.35
CA ILE A 21 2.67 -16.97 9.02
C ILE A 21 2.80 -15.60 8.32
N LEU A 22 1.78 -14.75 8.42
CA LEU A 22 1.78 -13.43 7.80
C LEU A 22 2.85 -12.51 8.39
N ILE A 23 3.01 -12.52 9.73
CA ILE A 23 4.03 -11.73 10.43
C ILE A 23 5.42 -12.17 9.96
N ASP A 24 5.69 -13.49 9.93
CA ASP A 24 6.98 -14.01 9.47
C ASP A 24 7.25 -13.64 8.01
N TYR A 25 6.24 -13.75 7.14
CA TYR A 25 6.35 -13.35 5.74
C TYR A 25 6.70 -11.87 5.57
N ILE A 26 6.04 -10.96 6.31
CA ILE A 26 6.32 -9.52 6.27
C ILE A 26 7.74 -9.24 6.75
N ASN A 27 8.15 -9.85 7.87
CA ASN A 27 9.49 -9.68 8.42
C ASN A 27 10.56 -10.13 7.43
N ASN A 28 10.38 -11.31 6.81
CA ASN A 28 11.30 -11.81 5.80
C ASN A 28 11.42 -10.86 4.60
N ILE A 29 10.31 -10.32 4.08
CA ILE A 29 10.36 -9.33 2.99
C ILE A 29 11.06 -8.05 3.41
N CYS A 30 10.80 -7.55 4.62
CA CYS A 30 11.43 -6.33 5.11
C CYS A 30 12.95 -6.50 5.24
N VAL A 31 13.41 -7.66 5.74
CA VAL A 31 14.84 -7.99 5.81
C VAL A 31 15.46 -8.06 4.42
N GLN A 32 14.84 -8.76 3.46
CA GLN A 32 15.34 -8.84 2.09
C GLN A 32 15.38 -7.47 1.41
N THR A 33 14.35 -6.67 1.60
CA THR A 33 14.28 -5.29 1.09
C THR A 33 15.35 -4.41 1.72
N ALA A 34 15.62 -4.55 3.02
CA ALA A 34 16.71 -3.82 3.68
C ALA A 34 18.09 -4.18 3.12
N LEU A 35 18.31 -5.46 2.76
CA LEU A 35 19.54 -5.88 2.06
C LEU A 35 19.67 -5.23 0.68
N VAL A 36 18.56 -5.07 -0.05
CA VAL A 36 18.52 -4.33 -1.32
C VAL A 36 18.82 -2.84 -1.12
N ALA A 37 18.29 -2.25 -0.04
CA ALA A 37 18.59 -0.88 0.34
C ALA A 37 20.08 -0.67 0.65
N GLY A 38 20.73 -1.72 1.18
CA GLY A 38 22.16 -1.77 1.42
C GLY A 38 22.58 -0.80 2.51
N ARG A 39 23.44 0.17 2.15
CA ARG A 39 23.95 1.17 3.11
C ARG A 39 23.07 2.42 3.24
N ARG A 40 21.97 2.50 2.49
CA ARG A 40 21.06 3.65 2.59
C ARG A 40 20.39 3.66 3.95
N SER A 41 20.22 4.87 4.50
CA SER A 41 19.57 5.08 5.79
C SER A 41 18.05 4.88 5.76
N LYS A 42 17.46 4.86 4.56
CA LYS A 42 16.03 4.69 4.35
C LYS A 42 15.77 3.69 3.23
N VAL A 43 14.81 2.80 3.49
CA VAL A 43 14.21 1.92 2.50
C VAL A 43 13.22 2.72 1.66
N THR A 44 13.22 2.51 0.34
CA THR A 44 12.31 3.16 -0.61
C THR A 44 11.37 2.14 -1.25
N VAL A 45 10.34 2.63 -1.96
CA VAL A 45 9.40 1.79 -2.70
C VAL A 45 10.11 0.97 -3.79
N ASP A 46 11.13 1.55 -4.43
CA ASP A 46 11.90 0.86 -5.47
C ASP A 46 12.68 -0.34 -4.92
N ASP A 47 13.06 -0.31 -3.64
CA ASP A 47 13.68 -1.46 -2.98
C ASP A 47 12.72 -2.64 -2.88
N PHE A 48 11.46 -2.36 -2.50
CA PHE A 48 10.41 -3.37 -2.47
C PHE A 48 10.12 -3.91 -3.87
N LYS A 49 10.04 -3.03 -4.88
CA LYS A 49 9.88 -3.44 -6.28
C LYS A 49 11.01 -4.36 -6.73
N PHE A 50 12.25 -4.01 -6.41
CA PHE A 50 13.41 -4.84 -6.77
C PHE A 50 13.45 -6.16 -5.99
N CYS A 51 13.12 -6.15 -4.70
CA CYS A 51 13.01 -7.35 -3.88
C CYS A 51 11.98 -8.33 -4.46
N LEU A 52 10.83 -7.80 -4.93
CA LEU A 52 9.73 -8.57 -5.48
C LEU A 52 9.80 -8.79 -7.01
N ARG A 53 10.91 -8.43 -7.68
CA ARG A 53 11.04 -8.47 -9.14
C ARG A 53 10.80 -9.85 -9.79
N LYS A 54 10.90 -10.93 -9.01
CA LYS A 54 10.67 -12.31 -9.46
C LYS A 54 9.21 -12.76 -9.32
N ASP A 55 8.35 -11.95 -8.68
CA ASP A 55 6.92 -12.19 -8.55
C ASP A 55 6.15 -11.15 -9.36
N PRO A 56 5.85 -11.42 -10.65
CA PRO A 56 5.23 -10.44 -11.54
C PRO A 56 3.83 -10.03 -11.07
N LYS A 57 3.09 -10.92 -10.37
CA LYS A 57 1.75 -10.61 -9.87
C LYS A 57 1.81 -9.60 -8.74
N LYS A 58 2.71 -9.80 -7.77
CA LYS A 58 2.90 -8.84 -6.67
C LYS A 58 3.47 -7.53 -7.16
N LEU A 59 4.39 -7.56 -8.11
CA LEU A 59 4.97 -6.34 -8.69
C LEU A 59 3.89 -5.50 -9.41
N ALA A 60 3.11 -6.10 -10.29
CA ALA A 60 2.00 -5.42 -10.97
C ALA A 60 1.01 -4.81 -9.96
N ARG A 61 0.67 -5.57 -8.91
CA ARG A 61 -0.24 -5.10 -7.86
C ARG A 61 0.29 -3.87 -7.12
N ILE A 62 1.59 -3.80 -6.84
CA ILE A 62 2.21 -2.62 -6.23
C ILE A 62 2.04 -1.40 -7.12
N GLU A 63 2.25 -1.54 -8.42
CA GLU A 63 2.14 -0.43 -9.37
C GLU A 63 0.70 0.09 -9.50
N GLU A 64 -0.26 -0.83 -9.60
CA GLU A 64 -1.69 -0.49 -9.58
C GLU A 64 -2.07 0.31 -8.34
N LEU A 65 -1.65 -0.14 -7.15
CA LEU A 65 -1.97 0.52 -5.88
C LEU A 65 -1.35 1.91 -5.79
N ILE A 66 -0.10 2.08 -6.25
CA ILE A 66 0.56 3.39 -6.29
C ILE A 66 -0.18 4.33 -7.25
N SER A 67 -0.60 3.83 -8.42
CA SER A 67 -1.37 4.62 -9.40
C SER A 67 -2.71 5.07 -8.82
N ALA A 68 -3.47 4.14 -8.25
CA ALA A 68 -4.77 4.43 -7.64
C ALA A 68 -4.65 5.43 -6.48
N ASN A 69 -3.62 5.30 -5.62
CA ASN A 69 -3.38 6.27 -4.56
C ASN A 69 -3.06 7.66 -5.12
N LYS A 70 -2.27 7.75 -6.20
CA LYS A 70 -1.95 9.01 -6.86
C LYS A 70 -3.20 9.67 -7.47
N GLU A 71 -4.09 8.89 -8.06
CA GLU A 71 -5.38 9.38 -8.57
C GLU A 71 -6.26 9.94 -7.44
N ILE A 72 -6.36 9.23 -6.31
CA ILE A 72 -7.08 9.69 -5.11
C ILE A 72 -6.48 10.99 -4.58
N GLU A 73 -5.15 11.09 -4.50
CA GLU A 73 -4.46 12.31 -4.05
C GLU A 73 -4.70 13.49 -4.98
N ASN A 74 -4.68 13.27 -6.30
CA ASN A 74 -4.97 14.31 -7.28
C ASN A 74 -6.43 14.78 -7.18
N ALA A 75 -7.39 13.86 -7.08
CA ALA A 75 -8.79 14.20 -6.89
C ALA A 75 -8.98 15.04 -5.62
N ARG A 76 -8.36 14.64 -4.50
CA ARG A 76 -8.40 15.41 -3.24
C ARG A 76 -7.81 16.82 -3.36
N LYS A 77 -6.79 17.03 -4.19
CA LYS A 77 -6.22 18.37 -4.43
C LYS A 77 -7.18 19.25 -5.22
N MET A 78 -7.81 18.71 -6.26
CA MET A 78 -8.78 19.46 -7.08
C MET A 78 -9.93 20.02 -6.23
N PHE A 79 -10.47 19.24 -5.29
CA PHE A 79 -11.54 19.73 -4.39
C PHE A 79 -11.06 20.83 -3.43
N LYS A 80 -9.82 20.74 -2.92
CA LYS A 80 -9.27 21.76 -2.01
C LYS A 80 -9.00 23.10 -2.71
N GLU A 81 -8.62 23.06 -3.97
CA GLU A 81 -8.42 24.26 -4.79
C GLU A 81 -9.76 24.94 -5.11
N ASP A 82 -10.82 24.16 -5.33
CA ASP A 82 -12.18 24.67 -5.62
C ASP A 82 -12.83 25.33 -4.38
N ASP A 83 -12.73 24.71 -3.20
CA ASP A 83 -13.22 25.28 -1.92
C ASP A 83 -12.51 26.60 -1.54
N GLY A 84 -11.27 26.80 -2.00
CA GLY A 84 -10.50 28.03 -1.77
C GLY A 84 -10.97 29.21 -2.63
N LEU A 85 -11.48 28.93 -3.84
CA LEU A 85 -11.93 29.93 -4.80
C LEU A 85 -13.32 30.48 -4.43
N GLU A 86 -14.23 29.64 -3.93
CA GLU A 86 -15.57 30.09 -3.49
C GLU A 86 -15.54 31.08 -2.30
N ASN A 87 -14.50 31.00 -1.45
CA ASN A 87 -14.37 31.84 -0.27
C ASN A 87 -13.75 33.22 -0.59
N ASP A 88 -12.94 33.35 -1.64
CA ASP A 88 -12.36 34.62 -2.07
C ASP A 88 -13.36 35.47 -2.88
N ASP A 89 -14.26 34.84 -3.65
CA ASP A 89 -15.31 35.56 -4.40
C ASP A 89 -16.38 36.19 -3.50
N LYS A 90 -16.61 35.65 -2.29
CA LYS A 90 -17.54 36.25 -1.30
C LYS A 90 -16.93 37.42 -0.53
N LYS A 91 -15.60 37.60 -0.53
CA LYS A 91 -14.92 38.74 0.13
C LYS A 91 -14.75 39.96 -0.78
N ARG A 92 -15.00 39.83 -2.09
CA ARG A 92 -14.86 40.91 -3.09
C ARG A 92 -16.19 41.59 -3.47
N LYS A 93 -17.30 41.31 -2.77
CA LYS A 93 -18.58 41.99 -2.94
C LYS A 93 -18.97 42.78 -1.70
#